data_AF-A0A1F5NAF2-F1
#
_entry.id   AF-A0A1F5NAF2-F1
#
_cell.length_a   1.000
_cell.length_b   1.000
_cell.length_c   1.000
_cell.angle_alpha   90.00
_cell.angle_beta   90.00
_cell.angle_gamma   90.00
#
_symmetry.space_group_name_H-M   'P 1'
#
loop_
_entity.id
_entity.type
_entity.pdbx_description
1 polymer ?
#
loop_
_entity_poly.entity_id
_entity_poly.type
_entity_poly.pdbx_seq_one_letter_code
_entity_poly.pdbx_strand_id
1 'polypeptide(L)'
;MNINEYTQPDKLERYSFLWSEARLVIAAVALFVGGVPPLLYFIRLPGVYGFSNTLLTLAWLISGVASAYLLYRWYKGDRSVFGGKAPLDTAAFLVSIVSGINLGLTGVLRNNIGMSISSNQVVLIIVGALYLAAAYRLYTRWNSFGKKIF
;
A
#
# COMPACT_ATOMS: atom_id res chain seq x y z
N MET A 1 -5.89 -20.11 -19.31
CA MET A 1 -5.04 -19.06 -18.70
C MET A 1 -4.02 -19.76 -17.82
N ASN A 2 -2.73 -19.65 -18.15
CA ASN A 2 -1.69 -20.41 -17.45
C ASN A 2 -1.25 -19.66 -16.18
N ILE A 3 -1.66 -20.13 -15.00
CA ILE A 3 -1.42 -19.44 -13.73
C ILE A 3 0.08 -19.21 -13.46
N ASN A 4 0.92 -20.10 -14.02
CA ASN A 4 2.38 -20.05 -13.93
C ASN A 4 2.98 -18.80 -14.58
N GLU A 5 2.28 -18.19 -15.54
CA GLU A 5 2.74 -16.94 -16.16
C GLU A 5 2.57 -15.74 -15.25
N TYR A 6 1.68 -15.79 -14.24
CA TYR A 6 1.40 -14.68 -13.32
C TYR A 6 2.10 -14.84 -11.97
N THR A 7 2.57 -16.05 -11.66
CA THR A 7 3.31 -16.38 -10.43
C THR A 7 4.83 -16.32 -10.60
N GLN A 8 5.33 -15.86 -11.76
CA GLN A 8 6.76 -15.65 -11.94
C GLN A 8 7.28 -14.58 -10.96
N PRO A 9 8.46 -14.79 -10.34
CA PRO A 9 8.93 -13.91 -9.25
C PRO A 9 9.11 -12.44 -9.63
N ASP A 10 9.41 -12.14 -10.89
CA ASP A 10 9.54 -10.79 -11.45
C ASP A 10 8.18 -10.09 -11.60
N LYS A 11 7.18 -10.82 -12.09
CA LYS A 11 5.82 -10.30 -12.26
C LYS A 11 5.13 -10.10 -10.92
N LEU A 12 5.27 -11.04 -9.98
CA LEU A 12 4.74 -10.90 -8.62
C LEU A 12 5.32 -9.67 -7.91
N GLU A 13 6.63 -9.44 -8.04
CA GLU A 13 7.30 -8.26 -7.50
C GLU A 13 6.71 -6.97 -8.10
N ARG A 14 6.62 -6.90 -9.42
CA ARG A 14 6.06 -5.75 -10.12
C ARG A 14 4.60 -5.47 -9.75
N TYR A 15 3.75 -6.49 -9.72
CA TYR A 15 2.34 -6.30 -9.38
C TYR A 15 2.16 -5.95 -7.90
N SER A 16 2.94 -6.55 -7.01
CA SER A 16 2.93 -6.19 -5.59
C SER A 16 3.32 -4.72 -5.40
N PHE A 17 4.36 -4.26 -6.11
CA PHE A 17 4.80 -2.87 -6.06
C PHE A 17 3.75 -1.90 -6.58
N LEU A 18 3.21 -2.14 -7.77
CA LEU A 18 2.14 -1.32 -8.36
C LEU A 18 0.89 -1.27 -7.48
N TRP A 19 0.51 -2.41 -6.89
CA TRP A 19 -0.58 -2.46 -5.93
C TRP A 19 -0.29 -1.59 -4.70
N SER A 20 0.93 -1.70 -4.14
CA SER A 20 1.35 -0.91 -2.99
C SER A 20 1.38 0.60 -3.29
N GLU A 21 1.79 1.02 -4.50
CA GLU A 21 1.75 2.41 -4.95
C GLU A 21 0.32 2.94 -5.09
N ALA A 22 -0.54 2.22 -5.83
CA ALA A 22 -1.93 2.61 -6.01
C ALA A 22 -2.65 2.75 -4.66
N ARG A 23 -2.40 1.78 -3.76
CA ARG A 23 -2.93 1.79 -2.39
C ARG A 23 -2.44 2.99 -1.57
N LEU A 24 -1.18 3.42 -1.69
CA LEU A 24 -0.71 4.64 -0.99
C LEU A 24 -1.52 5.86 -1.41
N VAL A 25 -1.78 6.02 -2.72
CA VAL A 25 -2.58 7.13 -3.25
C VAL A 25 -4.02 7.05 -2.74
N ILE A 26 -4.66 5.87 -2.83
CA ILE A 26 -6.03 5.68 -2.34
C ILE A 26 -6.12 5.92 -0.82
N ALA A 27 -5.14 5.44 -0.05
CA ALA A 27 -5.08 5.65 1.38
C ALA A 27 -4.86 7.13 1.74
N ALA A 28 -4.06 7.87 0.96
CA ALA A 28 -3.92 9.32 1.15
C ALA A 28 -5.26 10.05 0.97
N VAL A 29 -6.03 9.68 -0.07
CA VAL A 29 -7.39 10.23 -0.27
C VAL A 29 -8.28 9.89 0.93
N ALA A 30 -8.24 8.65 1.41
CA ALA A 30 -8.98 8.21 2.61
C ALA A 30 -8.66 9.09 3.83
N LEU A 31 -7.37 9.36 4.06
CA LEU A 31 -6.90 10.18 5.18
C LEU A 31 -7.37 11.63 5.05
N PHE A 32 -7.32 12.22 3.86
CA PHE A 32 -7.81 13.59 3.64
C PHE A 32 -9.30 13.76 3.89
N VAL A 33 -10.11 12.73 3.62
CA VAL A 33 -11.56 12.75 3.88
C VAL A 33 -11.94 12.28 5.29
N GLY A 34 -10.98 12.25 6.22
CA GLY A 34 -11.23 11.93 7.64
C GLY A 34 -11.05 10.45 8.00
N GLY A 35 -10.25 9.71 7.22
CA GLY A 35 -9.95 8.30 7.48
C GLY A 35 -11.03 7.31 7.02
N VAL A 36 -11.98 7.78 6.21
CA VAL A 36 -13.05 6.93 5.66
C VAL A 36 -12.58 6.35 4.31
N PRO A 37 -12.74 5.04 4.05
CA PRO A 37 -12.44 4.46 2.75
C PRO A 37 -13.18 5.20 1.63
N PRO A 38 -12.50 5.65 0.54
CA PRO A 38 -13.13 6.49 -0.48
C PRO A 38 -14.37 5.84 -1.11
N LEU A 39 -14.33 4.52 -1.30
CA LEU A 39 -15.47 3.75 -1.81
C LEU A 39 -16.73 3.93 -0.95
N LEU A 40 -16.60 3.90 0.38
CA LEU A 40 -17.72 4.07 1.32
C LEU A 40 -18.14 5.54 1.45
N TYR A 41 -17.21 6.48 1.21
CA TYR A 41 -17.51 7.90 1.26
C TYR A 41 -18.37 8.35 0.07
N PHE A 42 -18.00 7.92 -1.14
CA PHE A 42 -18.66 8.33 -2.39
C PHE A 42 -19.87 7.46 -2.76
N ILE A 43 -19.85 6.16 -2.48
CA ILE A 43 -20.96 5.24 -2.81
C ILE A 43 -21.76 4.94 -1.55
N ARG A 44 -22.74 5.80 -1.24
CA ARG A 44 -23.65 5.67 -0.09
C ARG A 44 -24.96 4.98 -0.46
N LEU A 45 -24.88 3.76 -0.99
CA LEU A 45 -26.06 2.97 -1.37
C LEU A 45 -26.28 1.81 -0.40
N PRO A 46 -27.36 1.80 0.42
CA PRO A 46 -27.64 0.79 1.44
C PRO A 46 -27.50 -0.66 0.97
N GLY A 47 -27.95 -0.96 -0.25
CA GLY A 47 -27.89 -2.31 -0.84
C GLY A 47 -26.51 -2.79 -1.30
N VAL A 48 -25.51 -1.89 -1.38
CA VAL A 48 -24.16 -2.20 -1.89
C VAL A 48 -23.12 -2.30 -0.76
N TYR A 49 -23.44 -1.80 0.45
CA TYR A 49 -22.51 -1.76 1.58
C TYR A 49 -21.88 -3.12 1.94
N GLY A 50 -22.67 -4.19 1.95
CA GLY A 50 -22.17 -5.53 2.27
C GLY A 50 -21.11 -6.01 1.27
N PHE A 51 -21.39 -5.84 -0.02
CA PHE A 51 -20.47 -6.19 -1.10
C PHE A 51 -19.23 -5.30 -1.12
N SER A 52 -19.38 -3.99 -0.97
CA SER A 52 -18.27 -3.03 -0.87
C SER A 52 -17.33 -3.35 0.30
N ASN A 53 -17.88 -3.72 1.47
CA ASN A 53 -17.09 -4.11 2.63
C ASN A 53 -16.29 -5.40 2.38
N THR A 54 -16.88 -6.39 1.72
CA THR A 54 -16.15 -7.60 1.33
C THR A 54 -15.00 -7.27 0.38
N LEU A 55 -15.24 -6.46 -0.66
CA LEU A 55 -14.19 -6.03 -1.59
C LEU A 55 -13.08 -5.24 -0.90
N LEU A 56 -13.43 -4.33 0.01
CA LEU A 56 -12.46 -3.57 0.80
C LEU A 56 -11.63 -4.49 1.70
N THR A 57 -12.26 -5.45 2.35
CA THR A 57 -11.57 -6.43 3.20
C THR A 57 -10.57 -7.24 2.39
N LEU A 58 -10.97 -7.71 1.21
CA LEU A 58 -10.07 -8.41 0.29
C LEU A 58 -8.92 -7.51 -0.18
N ALA A 59 -9.20 -6.25 -0.54
CA ALA A 59 -8.17 -5.29 -0.94
C ALA A 59 -7.17 -5.01 0.19
N TRP A 60 -7.64 -4.92 1.44
CA TRP A 60 -6.80 -4.78 2.62
C TRP A 60 -5.91 -5.99 2.85
N LEU A 61 -6.46 -7.22 2.76
CA LEU A 61 -5.69 -8.45 2.86
C LEU A 61 -4.62 -8.55 1.77
N ILE A 62 -4.97 -8.28 0.52
CA ILE A 62 -4.03 -8.26 -0.62
C ILE A 62 -2.92 -7.24 -0.37
N SER A 63 -3.26 -6.07 0.19
CA SER A 63 -2.26 -5.05 0.56
C SER A 63 -1.25 -5.57 1.59
N GLY A 64 -1.72 -6.32 2.59
CA GLY A 64 -0.84 -6.96 3.57
C GLY A 64 0.09 -8.01 2.95
N VAL A 65 -0.46 -8.88 2.10
CA VAL A 65 0.30 -9.94 1.43
C VAL A 65 1.34 -9.35 0.46
N ALA A 66 0.96 -8.37 -0.35
CA ALA A 66 1.86 -7.67 -1.26
C ALA A 66 3.01 -6.99 -0.50
N SER A 67 2.71 -6.29 0.59
CA SER A 67 3.75 -5.66 1.42
C SER A 67 4.65 -6.67 2.13
N ALA A 68 4.11 -7.78 2.63
CA ALA A 68 4.92 -8.85 3.22
C ALA A 68 5.86 -9.48 2.17
N TYR A 69 5.37 -9.71 0.95
CA TYR A 69 6.17 -10.22 -0.15
C TYR A 69 7.31 -9.26 -0.53
N LEU A 70 7.00 -7.97 -0.70
CA LEU A 70 8.01 -6.95 -1.01
C LEU A 70 9.03 -6.82 0.12
N LEU A 71 8.61 -6.89 1.39
CA LEU A 71 9.51 -6.87 2.54
C LEU A 71 10.46 -8.08 2.53
N TYR A 72 9.94 -9.26 2.23
CA TYR A 72 10.74 -10.47 2.07
C TYR A 72 11.78 -10.33 0.95
N ARG A 73 11.36 -9.80 -0.22
CA ARG A 73 12.26 -9.57 -1.36
C ARG A 73 13.33 -8.54 -1.05
N TRP A 74 12.96 -7.45 -0.37
CA TRP A 74 13.90 -6.44 0.12
C TRP A 74 14.93 -7.04 1.07
N TYR A 75 14.50 -7.84 2.04
CA TYR A 75 15.42 -8.51 2.97
C TYR A 75 16.37 -9.46 2.24
N LYS A 76 15.87 -10.24 1.27
CA LYS A 76 16.68 -11.15 0.45
C LYS A 76 17.66 -10.41 -0.48
N GLY A 77 17.28 -9.23 -0.98
CA GLY A 77 18.08 -8.37 -1.86
C GLY A 77 19.04 -7.43 -1.13
N ASP A 78 19.61 -7.88 0.00
CA ASP A 78 20.51 -7.09 0.88
C ASP A 78 19.93 -5.72 1.26
N ARG A 79 18.62 -5.61 1.46
CA ARG A 79 17.95 -4.37 1.86
C ARG A 79 18.20 -3.19 0.90
N SER A 80 18.49 -3.48 -0.36
CA SER A 80 18.58 -2.47 -1.41
C SER A 80 17.21 -2.22 -2.04
N VAL A 81 16.95 -0.99 -2.48
CA VAL A 81 15.79 -0.61 -3.28
C VAL A 81 16.33 0.20 -4.44
N PHE A 82 15.90 -0.12 -5.67
CA PHE A 82 16.42 0.47 -6.91
C PHE A 82 17.96 0.36 -7.01
N GLY A 83 18.50 -0.80 -6.64
CA GLY A 83 19.93 -1.11 -6.73
C GLY A 83 20.83 -0.45 -5.67
N GLY A 84 20.26 0.22 -4.65
CA GLY A 84 21.07 0.87 -3.60
C GLY A 84 20.36 1.00 -2.26
N LYS A 85 21.04 1.62 -1.29
CA LYS A 85 20.55 1.82 0.10
C LYS A 85 20.25 3.30 0.39
N ALA A 86 19.81 4.05 -0.63
CA ALA A 86 19.56 5.48 -0.49
C ALA A 86 18.50 5.74 0.61
N PRO A 87 18.80 6.54 1.66
CA PRO A 87 17.92 6.67 2.82
C PRO A 87 16.48 7.07 2.48
N LEU A 88 16.30 7.99 1.53
CA LEU A 88 14.97 8.43 1.10
C LEU A 88 14.18 7.34 0.36
N ASP A 89 14.85 6.52 -0.45
CA ASP A 89 14.20 5.43 -1.20
C ASP A 89 13.77 4.33 -0.23
N THR A 90 14.66 3.98 0.73
CA THR A 90 14.37 3.04 1.80
C THR A 90 13.24 3.53 2.70
N ALA A 91 13.24 4.81 3.08
CA ALA A 91 12.18 5.40 3.92
C ALA A 91 10.82 5.36 3.20
N ALA A 92 10.77 5.80 1.94
CA ALA A 92 9.54 5.74 1.13
C ALA A 92 9.04 4.30 0.96
N PHE A 93 9.96 3.36 0.73
CA PHE A 93 9.64 1.94 0.67
C PHE A 93 9.05 1.43 1.99
N LEU A 94 9.68 1.72 3.13
CA LEU A 94 9.18 1.31 4.44
C LEU A 94 7.81 1.92 4.78
N VAL A 95 7.56 3.19 4.42
CA VAL A 95 6.23 3.80 4.54
C VAL A 95 5.19 2.98 3.77
N SER A 96 5.53 2.56 2.55
CA SER A 96 4.67 1.70 1.73
C SER A 96 4.43 0.33 2.40
N ILE A 97 5.49 -0.32 2.89
CA ILE A 97 5.39 -1.63 3.54
C ILE A 97 4.57 -1.58 4.82
N VAL A 98 4.92 -0.70 5.76
CA VAL A 98 4.30 -0.63 7.09
C VAL A 98 2.81 -0.33 6.95
N SER A 99 2.45 0.62 6.10
CA SER A 99 1.04 0.97 5.88
C SER A 99 0.26 -0.17 5.20
N GLY A 100 0.88 -0.95 4.31
CA GLY A 100 0.24 -2.09 3.67
C GLY A 100 0.03 -3.26 4.64
N ILE A 101 1.01 -3.55 5.49
CA ILE A 101 0.88 -4.54 6.58
C ILE A 101 -0.22 -4.12 7.56
N ASN A 102 -0.28 -2.84 7.95
CA ASN A 102 -1.34 -2.33 8.83
C ASN A 102 -2.74 -2.53 8.20
N LEU A 103 -2.88 -2.32 6.89
CA LEU A 103 -4.14 -2.63 6.19
C LEU A 103 -4.41 -4.14 6.16
N GLY A 104 -3.42 -4.99 5.92
CA GLY A 104 -3.56 -6.44 6.03
C GLY A 104 -4.12 -6.87 7.38
N LEU A 105 -3.54 -6.34 8.47
CA LEU A 105 -4.03 -6.57 9.83
C LEU A 105 -5.45 -6.03 10.03
N THR A 106 -5.76 -4.86 9.46
CA THR A 106 -7.13 -4.31 9.48
C THR A 106 -8.12 -5.25 8.82
N GLY A 107 -7.77 -5.88 7.70
CA GLY A 107 -8.62 -6.87 7.03
C GLY A 107 -8.91 -8.11 7.87
N VAL A 108 -7.94 -8.56 8.68
CA VAL A 108 -8.11 -9.72 9.57
C VAL A 108 -8.85 -9.36 10.86
N LEU A 109 -8.40 -8.30 11.54
CA LEU A 109 -8.86 -7.92 12.88
C LEU A 109 -10.09 -7.02 12.87
N ARG A 110 -10.49 -6.51 11.68
CA ARG A 110 -11.52 -5.47 11.49
C ARG A 110 -11.25 -4.18 12.26
N ASN A 111 -10.02 -4.00 12.75
CA ASN A 111 -9.59 -2.81 13.48
C ASN A 111 -8.32 -2.24 12.84
N ASN A 112 -8.34 -0.94 12.55
CA ASN A 112 -7.20 -0.24 11.97
C ASN A 112 -6.35 0.36 13.08
N ILE A 113 -5.22 -0.28 13.38
CA ILE A 113 -4.31 0.12 14.47
C ILE A 113 -3.83 1.56 14.27
N GLY A 114 -3.40 1.92 13.06
CA GLY A 114 -2.96 3.29 12.76
C GLY A 114 -4.03 4.35 13.05
N MET A 115 -5.29 4.07 12.71
CA MET A 115 -6.42 4.99 12.99
C MET A 115 -6.80 5.02 14.48
N SER A 116 -6.59 3.92 15.20
CA SER A 116 -6.88 3.83 16.64
C SER A 116 -5.93 4.64 17.52
N ILE A 117 -4.71 4.95 17.04
CA ILE A 117 -3.70 5.70 17.79
C ILE A 117 -4.01 7.21 17.78
N SER A 118 -4.42 7.77 16.64
CA SER A 118 -4.77 9.18 16.53
C SER A 118 -5.74 9.41 15.38
N SER A 119 -6.94 9.90 15.71
CA SER A 119 -7.96 10.32 14.74
C SER A 119 -8.00 11.85 14.58
N ASN A 120 -6.88 12.53 14.84
CA ASN A 120 -6.78 13.98 14.66
C ASN A 120 -6.63 14.33 13.17
N GLN A 121 -7.53 15.17 12.65
CA GLN A 121 -7.55 15.58 11.24
C GLN A 121 -6.21 16.13 10.75
N VAL A 122 -5.48 16.89 11.57
CA VAL A 122 -4.15 17.43 11.23
C VAL A 122 -3.15 16.29 11.02
N VAL A 123 -3.16 15.29 11.91
CA VAL A 123 -2.30 14.10 11.78
C VAL A 123 -2.66 13.32 10.52
N LEU A 124 -3.96 13.13 10.24
CA LEU A 124 -4.41 12.43 9.03
C LEU A 124 -3.93 13.14 7.76
N ILE A 125 -4.02 14.48 7.70
CA ILE A 125 -3.54 15.27 6.56
C ILE A 125 -2.01 15.11 6.39
N ILE A 126 -1.25 15.19 7.48
CA ILE A 126 0.21 15.02 7.44
C ILE A 126 0.57 13.62 6.92
N VAL A 127 -0.05 12.57 7.45
CA VAL A 127 0.19 11.20 7.01
C VAL A 127 -0.23 10.99 5.55
N GLY A 128 -1.35 11.60 5.12
CA GLY A 128 -1.80 11.57 3.73
C GLY A 128 -0.77 12.21 2.78
N ALA A 129 -0.21 13.36 3.15
CA ALA A 129 0.86 14.00 2.38
C ALA A 129 2.13 13.13 2.32
N LEU A 130 2.50 12.47 3.43
CA LEU A 130 3.63 11.53 3.46
C LEU A 130 3.40 10.33 2.54
N TYR A 131 2.17 9.81 2.45
CA TYR A 131 1.85 8.71 1.54
C TYR A 131 1.98 9.11 0.07
N LEU A 132 1.52 10.32 -0.29
CA LEU A 132 1.72 10.86 -1.65
C LEU A 132 3.20 11.10 -1.96
N ALA A 133 3.96 11.66 -1.02
CA ALA A 133 5.39 11.87 -1.19
C ALA A 133 6.15 10.54 -1.39
N ALA A 134 5.80 9.52 -0.60
CA ALA A 134 6.36 8.17 -0.74
C ALA A 134 5.99 7.56 -2.10
N ALA A 135 4.73 7.62 -2.51
CA ALA A 135 4.27 7.11 -3.80
C ALA A 135 4.99 7.80 -4.96
N TYR A 136 5.08 9.14 -4.94
CA TYR A 136 5.80 9.91 -5.96
C TYR A 136 7.28 9.53 -6.03
N ARG A 137 7.96 9.41 -4.88
CA ARG A 137 9.37 9.01 -4.83
C ARG A 137 9.58 7.60 -5.37
N LEU A 138 8.75 6.64 -4.96
CA LEU A 138 8.83 5.26 -5.44
C LEU A 138 8.60 5.18 -6.96
N TYR A 139 7.58 5.88 -7.48
CA TYR A 139 7.23 5.86 -8.89
C TYR A 139 8.34 6.46 -9.77
N THR A 140 8.86 7.62 -9.37
CA THR A 140 9.93 8.30 -10.11
C THR A 140 11.21 7.47 -10.13
N ARG A 141 11.58 6.89 -8.99
CA ARG A 141 12.78 6.04 -8.89
C ARG A 141 12.62 4.73 -9.65
N TRP A 142 11.47 4.09 -9.56
CA TRP A 142 11.14 2.88 -10.30
C TRP A 142 11.26 3.08 -11.82
N ASN A 143 10.74 4.19 -12.34
CA ASN A 143 10.90 4.53 -13.76
C ASN A 143 12.36 4.82 -14.14
N SER A 144 13.13 5.51 -13.28
CA SER A 144 14.55 5.78 -13.52
C SER A 144 15.44 4.52 -13.50
N PHE A 145 14.97 3.45 -12.84
CA PHE A 145 15.71 2.20 -12.68
C PHE A 145 15.20 1.08 -13.60
N GLY A 146 14.64 1.44 -14.76
CA GLY A 146 14.18 0.47 -15.76
C GLY A 146 13.05 -0.44 -15.26
N LYS A 147 12.26 0.04 -14.29
CA LYS A 147 11.15 -0.69 -13.66
C LYS A 147 11.56 -1.95 -12.87
N LYS A 148 12.80 -2.00 -12.38
CA LYS A 148 13.26 -2.99 -11.39
C LYS A 148 13.17 -2.41 -9.98
N ILE A 149 12.84 -3.23 -8.99
CA ILE A 149 12.66 -2.77 -7.60
C ILE A 149 13.82 -3.23 -6.73
N PHE A 150 14.23 -4.49 -6.88
CA PHE A 150 15.39 -5.09 -6.21
C PHE A 150 16.47 -5.49 -7.22
#